data_AF-A0A063C227-F1
#
_entry.id   AF-A0A063C227-F1
#
_cell.length_a   1.000
_cell.length_b   1.000
_cell.length_c   1.000
_cell.angle_alpha   90.00
_cell.angle_beta   90.00
_cell.angle_gamma   90.00
#
_symmetry.space_group_name_H-M   'P 1'
#
loop_
_entity.id
_entity.type
_entity.pdbx_description
1 polymer ?
#
loop_
_entity_poly.entity_id
_entity_poly.type
_entity_poly.pdbx_seq_one_letter_code
_entity_poly.pdbx_strand_id
1 'polypeptide(L)'
;MTNKPRPECERRWRKQNSGWKQLHSSPQLQRTEPNRCIADLRLTDPRDDKRCIEQTKGGLLKDSYGWILDNDDFQQWRNDEQSRLLWIKGDPGKGKTMLLCGIIDKLKKQTANLVSYFFCQGTTDSRINNAMAVLRGLIYLLVEEQELLIPHVQKKYNDLGNRLLEDVNSWWVLSEIFTNILQDPNLKSTFLIIDLLDECVTDL
;
A
#
# COMPACT_ATOMS: atom_id res chain seq x y z
N MET A 1 18.13 13.74 20.97
CA MET A 1 17.53 12.40 20.80
C MET A 1 16.11 12.43 21.34
N THR A 2 15.13 12.82 20.52
CA THR A 2 13.73 12.86 20.92
C THR A 2 13.09 11.51 20.63
N ASN A 3 12.67 10.80 21.68
CA ASN A 3 11.84 9.61 21.53
C ASN A 3 10.57 9.97 20.76
N LYS A 4 10.46 9.48 19.53
CA LYS A 4 9.25 9.65 18.71
C LYS A 4 8.08 8.91 19.37
N PRO A 5 6.89 9.51 19.48
CA PRO A 5 5.72 8.81 19.98
C PRO A 5 5.40 7.64 19.04
N ARG A 6 5.13 6.47 19.61
CA ARG A 6 4.81 5.27 18.84
C ARG A 6 3.50 5.42 18.07
N PRO A 7 3.38 4.78 16.90
CA PRO A 7 2.11 4.70 16.17
C PRO A 7 0.98 4.26 17.09
N GLU A 8 -0.21 4.85 16.92
CA GLU A 8 -1.40 4.56 17.73
C GLU A 8 -1.78 3.07 17.67
N CYS A 9 -1.51 2.44 16.53
CA CYS A 9 -1.68 1.01 16.29
C CYS A 9 -0.83 0.14 17.22
N GLU A 10 0.45 0.46 17.39
CA GLU A 10 1.36 -0.27 18.27
C GLU A 10 0.94 -0.10 19.73
N ARG A 11 0.45 1.10 20.09
CA ARG A 11 -0.09 1.39 21.43
C ARG A 11 -1.35 0.57 21.72
N ARG A 12 -2.26 0.46 20.75
CA ARG A 12 -3.53 -0.28 20.88
C ARG A 12 -3.31 -1.80 20.86
N TRP A 13 -2.44 -2.29 19.96
CA TRP A 13 -2.03 -3.70 19.90
C TRP A 13 -1.40 -4.16 21.22
N ARG A 14 -0.49 -3.38 21.80
CA ARG A 14 0.13 -3.71 23.11
C ARG A 14 -0.88 -3.69 24.27
N LYS A 15 -1.86 -2.78 24.26
CA LYS A 15 -2.94 -2.79 25.26
C LYS A 15 -3.77 -4.08 25.15
N GLN A 16 -4.12 -4.49 23.94
CA GLN A 16 -4.95 -5.68 23.68
C GLN A 16 -4.18 -7.00 23.87
N ASN A 17 -2.86 -7.01 23.65
CA ASN A 17 -2.01 -8.21 23.70
C ASN A 17 -1.01 -8.21 24.85
N SER A 18 -1.33 -7.53 25.95
CA SER A 18 -0.47 -7.41 27.14
C SER A 18 -0.18 -8.73 27.89
N GLY A 19 -0.65 -9.88 27.38
CA GLY A 19 -0.52 -11.20 28.02
C GLY A 19 0.12 -12.34 27.19
N TRP A 20 0.60 -12.12 25.96
CA TRP A 20 1.10 -13.22 25.12
C TRP A 20 2.64 -13.29 25.10
N LYS A 21 3.21 -14.31 25.77
CA LYS A 21 4.58 -14.76 25.52
C LYS A 21 4.61 -15.69 24.30
N GLN A 22 5.68 -15.54 23.51
CA GLN A 22 5.96 -16.20 22.23
C GLN A 22 5.67 -17.70 22.22
N LEU A 23 4.97 -18.16 21.17
CA LEU A 23 5.25 -19.45 20.56
C LEU A 23 4.68 -19.47 19.13
N HIS A 24 5.53 -19.76 18.15
CA HIS A 24 5.34 -20.75 17.08
C HIS A 24 6.33 -20.49 15.95
N SER A 25 7.31 -21.39 15.86
CA SER A 25 8.22 -21.55 14.74
C SER A 25 7.49 -22.32 13.64
N SER A 26 7.33 -21.70 12.47
CA SER A 26 6.85 -22.36 11.24
C SER A 26 8.05 -22.70 10.32
N PRO A 27 7.89 -23.65 9.39
CA PRO A 27 9.00 -24.31 8.71
C PRO A 27 9.83 -23.35 7.85
N GLN A 28 11.14 -23.55 7.86
CA GLN A 28 12.12 -22.75 7.13
C GLN A 28 11.94 -22.92 5.62
N LEU A 29 11.19 -22.01 4.99
CA LEU A 29 11.36 -21.72 3.57
C LEU A 29 12.75 -21.10 3.42
N GLN A 30 13.57 -21.62 2.51
CA GLN A 30 14.89 -21.07 2.19
C GLN A 30 14.75 -19.58 1.88
N ARG A 31 15.08 -18.72 2.86
CA ARG A 31 15.19 -17.28 2.66
C ARG A 31 16.38 -17.06 1.76
N THR A 32 16.11 -16.75 0.49
CA THR A 32 17.03 -15.94 -0.31
C THR A 32 17.40 -14.72 0.53
N GLU A 33 18.67 -14.31 0.48
CA GLU A 33 19.16 -13.10 1.15
C GLU A 33 18.14 -11.96 0.96
N PRO A 34 17.70 -11.29 2.04
CA PRO A 34 16.66 -10.27 1.93
C PRO A 34 17.13 -9.23 0.92
N ASN A 35 16.37 -9.10 -0.16
CA ASN A 35 16.68 -8.18 -1.22
C ASN A 35 16.65 -6.76 -0.66
N ARG A 36 17.83 -6.20 -0.34
CA ARG A 36 17.95 -4.94 0.40
C ARG A 36 17.15 -3.82 -0.25
N CYS A 37 17.05 -3.81 -1.58
CA CYS A 37 16.25 -2.82 -2.30
C CYS A 37 14.75 -2.87 -1.93
N ILE A 38 14.18 -4.06 -1.73
CA ILE A 38 12.78 -4.22 -1.34
C ILE A 38 12.59 -3.83 0.12
N ALA A 39 13.53 -4.18 0.98
CA ALA A 39 13.52 -3.77 2.38
C ALA A 39 13.57 -2.23 2.52
N ASP A 40 14.40 -1.56 1.73
CA ASP A 40 14.54 -0.12 1.79
C ASP A 40 13.35 0.61 1.16
N LEU A 41 12.64 0.01 0.19
CA LEU A 41 11.37 0.57 -0.32
C LEU A 41 10.32 0.70 0.80
N ARG A 42 10.31 -0.22 1.76
CA ARG A 42 9.29 -0.32 2.81
C ARG A 42 9.42 0.79 3.86
N LEU A 43 8.61 1.84 3.73
CA LEU A 43 8.39 2.84 4.79
C LEU A 43 7.50 2.28 5.92
N THR A 44 6.36 1.72 5.50
CA THR A 44 5.42 0.91 6.28
C THR A 44 5.06 -0.31 5.43
N ASP A 45 4.30 -1.27 5.98
CA ASP A 45 3.64 -2.29 5.16
C ASP A 45 2.17 -1.91 5.00
N PRO A 46 1.68 -1.59 3.78
CA PRO A 46 0.29 -1.20 3.60
C PRO A 46 -0.70 -2.27 4.09
N ARG A 47 -0.32 -3.55 4.09
CA ARG A 47 -1.15 -4.65 4.63
C ARG A 47 -1.33 -4.53 6.14
N ASP A 48 -0.28 -4.14 6.85
CA ASP A 48 -0.34 -3.88 8.29
C ASP A 48 -1.10 -2.58 8.58
N ASP A 49 -0.95 -1.55 7.73
CA ASP A 49 -1.71 -0.30 7.83
C ASP A 49 -3.21 -0.55 7.65
N LYS A 50 -3.62 -1.32 6.65
CA LYS A 50 -5.01 -1.76 6.45
C LYS A 50 -5.54 -2.49 7.70
N ARG A 51 -4.80 -3.47 8.20
CA ARG A 51 -5.20 -4.24 9.39
C ARG A 51 -5.37 -3.33 10.61
N CYS A 52 -4.46 -2.38 10.79
CA CYS A 52 -4.54 -1.37 11.84
C CYS A 52 -5.80 -0.53 11.72
N ILE A 53 -6.09 0.00 10.52
CA ILE A 53 -7.25 0.84 10.24
C ILE A 53 -8.53 0.09 10.59
N GLU A 54 -8.66 -1.16 10.12
CA GLU A 54 -9.82 -2.00 10.40
C GLU A 54 -10.00 -2.22 11.90
N GLN A 55 -8.96 -2.66 12.60
CA GLN A 55 -9.03 -2.92 14.05
C GLN A 55 -9.35 -1.65 14.85
N THR A 56 -8.82 -0.50 14.42
CA THR A 56 -9.02 0.77 15.10
C THR A 56 -10.45 1.28 14.94
N LYS A 57 -11.08 1.01 13.78
CA LYS A 57 -12.44 1.42 13.43
C LYS A 57 -13.53 0.38 13.77
N GLY A 58 -13.19 -0.68 14.52
CA GLY A 58 -14.15 -1.66 15.00
C GLY A 58 -14.37 -2.88 14.09
N GLY A 59 -13.47 -3.10 13.13
CA GLY A 59 -13.52 -4.19 12.15
C GLY A 59 -14.16 -3.76 10.83
N LEU A 60 -13.95 -4.58 9.80
CA LEU A 60 -14.57 -4.41 8.48
C LEU A 60 -15.93 -5.10 8.45
N LEU A 61 -17.00 -4.33 8.25
CA LEU A 61 -18.36 -4.84 8.15
C LEU A 61 -18.76 -4.95 6.69
N LYS A 62 -19.37 -6.07 6.28
CA LYS A 62 -19.83 -6.25 4.90
C LYS A 62 -20.75 -5.12 4.44
N ASP A 63 -21.60 -4.64 5.33
CA ASP A 63 -22.57 -3.57 5.03
C ASP A 63 -21.90 -2.22 4.75
N SER A 64 -20.65 -2.01 5.19
CA SER A 64 -19.93 -0.76 4.91
C SER A 64 -19.45 -0.64 3.47
N TYR A 65 -19.38 -1.74 2.73
CA TYR A 65 -18.87 -1.75 1.35
C TYR A 65 -19.70 -2.59 0.37
N GLY A 66 -20.61 -3.44 0.83
CA GLY A 66 -21.34 -4.36 -0.04
C GLY A 66 -22.12 -3.64 -1.14
N TRP A 67 -22.72 -2.49 -0.82
CA TRP A 67 -23.53 -1.70 -1.74
C TRP A 67 -22.77 -1.20 -2.98
N ILE A 68 -21.46 -0.92 -2.88
CA ILE A 68 -20.68 -0.43 -4.04
C ILE A 68 -20.45 -1.54 -5.06
N LEU A 69 -20.51 -2.80 -4.64
CA LEU A 69 -20.28 -3.91 -5.53
C LEU A 69 -21.41 -4.07 -6.55
N ASP A 70 -22.60 -3.54 -6.26
CA ASP A 70 -23.75 -3.57 -7.17
C ASP A 70 -23.99 -2.21 -7.84
N ASN A 71 -23.10 -1.23 -7.61
CA ASN A 71 -23.19 0.09 -8.23
C ASN A 71 -22.69 0.05 -9.69
N ASP A 72 -23.46 0.66 -10.60
CA ASP A 72 -23.17 0.64 -12.04
C ASP A 72 -21.81 1.28 -12.38
N ASP A 73 -21.47 2.42 -11.76
CA ASP A 73 -20.18 3.10 -12.02
C ASP A 73 -19.00 2.21 -11.59
N PHE A 74 -19.13 1.52 -10.45
CA PHE A 74 -18.12 0.58 -9.97
C PHE A 74 -17.98 -0.63 -10.90
N GLN A 75 -19.10 -1.20 -11.35
CA GLN A 75 -19.09 -2.34 -12.27
C GLN A 75 -18.53 -1.96 -13.64
N GLN A 76 -18.87 -0.78 -14.16
CA GLN A 76 -18.29 -0.26 -15.39
C GLN A 76 -16.78 -0.09 -15.24
N TRP A 77 -16.32 0.61 -14.21
CA TRP A 77 -14.88 0.78 -13.95
C TRP A 77 -14.13 -0.54 -13.84
N ARG A 78 -14.72 -1.54 -13.17
CA ARG A 78 -14.05 -2.83 -12.95
C ARG A 78 -13.93 -3.66 -14.21
N ASN A 79 -14.96 -3.64 -15.07
CA ASN A 79 -15.08 -4.61 -16.17
C ASN A 79 -14.75 -4.01 -17.55
N ASP A 80 -14.70 -2.68 -17.68
CA ASP A 80 -14.36 -1.99 -18.92
C ASP A 80 -12.88 -1.60 -18.95
N GLU A 81 -12.10 -2.19 -19.86
CA GLU A 81 -10.67 -1.90 -20.04
C GLU A 81 -10.38 -0.45 -20.43
N GLN A 82 -11.38 0.28 -20.95
CA GLN A 82 -11.26 1.71 -21.25
C GLN A 82 -11.50 2.59 -20.01
N SER A 83 -12.17 2.06 -18.99
CA SER A 83 -12.46 2.78 -17.74
C SER A 83 -11.34 2.56 -16.72
N ARG A 84 -10.35 3.46 -16.74
CA ARG A 84 -9.10 3.29 -15.95
C ARG A 84 -9.09 4.00 -14.60
N LEU A 85 -10.11 4.81 -14.29
CA LEU A 85 -10.13 5.62 -13.07
C LEU A 85 -11.53 5.62 -12.45
N LEU A 86 -11.61 5.21 -11.18
CA LEU A 86 -12.78 5.40 -10.33
C LEU A 86 -12.41 6.36 -9.20
N TRP A 87 -13.18 7.42 -9.07
CA TRP A 87 -12.96 8.42 -8.03
C TRP A 87 -14.12 8.42 -7.03
N ILE A 88 -13.86 7.98 -5.79
CA ILE A 88 -14.86 7.91 -4.73
C ILE A 88 -14.77 9.18 -3.86
N LYS A 89 -15.77 10.07 -3.98
CA LYS A 89 -15.92 11.28 -3.13
C LYS A 89 -16.95 11.05 -2.04
N GLY A 90 -16.78 11.79 -0.96
CA GLY A 90 -17.76 11.89 0.12
C GLY A 90 -17.20 12.71 1.26
N ASP A 91 -18.07 13.18 2.14
CA ASP A 91 -17.66 14.02 3.26
C ASP A 91 -16.72 13.27 4.24
N PRO A 92 -15.93 14.00 5.05
CA PRO A 92 -15.24 13.42 6.18
C PRO A 92 -16.19 12.59 7.06
N GLY A 93 -15.71 11.45 7.56
CA GLY A 93 -16.50 10.58 8.43
C GLY A 93 -17.53 9.66 7.76
N LYS A 94 -17.71 9.73 6.42
CA LYS A 94 -18.69 8.87 5.70
C LYS A 94 -18.23 7.43 5.42
N GLY A 95 -17.14 6.98 6.04
CA GLY A 95 -16.69 5.59 5.93
C GLY A 95 -15.90 5.22 4.66
N LYS A 96 -15.45 6.19 3.86
CA LYS A 96 -14.69 5.96 2.60
C LYS A 96 -13.50 5.00 2.75
N THR A 97 -12.69 5.17 3.78
CA THR A 97 -11.57 4.25 4.05
C THR A 97 -12.04 2.81 4.27
N MET A 98 -13.15 2.59 5.01
CA MET A 98 -13.69 1.25 5.26
C MET A 98 -14.31 0.66 3.99
N LEU A 99 -14.95 1.51 3.18
CA LEU A 99 -15.41 1.15 1.84
C LEU A 99 -14.25 0.64 0.98
N LEU A 100 -13.13 1.37 0.91
CA LEU A 100 -11.94 0.96 0.17
C LEU A 100 -11.31 -0.33 0.73
N CYS A 101 -11.28 -0.53 2.06
CA CYS A 101 -10.80 -1.79 2.65
C CYS A 101 -11.59 -3.01 2.13
N GLY A 102 -12.91 -2.88 2.03
CA GLY A 102 -13.76 -3.94 1.48
C GLY A 102 -13.62 -4.15 -0.03
N ILE A 103 -13.42 -3.07 -0.79
CA ILE A 103 -13.09 -3.15 -2.22
C ILE A 103 -11.77 -3.90 -2.42
N ILE A 104 -10.72 -3.57 -1.67
CA ILE A 104 -9.42 -4.27 -1.69
C ILE A 104 -9.63 -5.77 -1.46
N ASP A 105 -10.37 -6.16 -0.42
CA ASP A 105 -10.63 -7.57 -0.11
C ASP A 105 -11.40 -8.28 -1.22
N LYS A 106 -12.32 -7.59 -1.91
CA LYS A 106 -13.09 -8.17 -3.01
C LYS A 106 -12.24 -8.33 -4.27
N LEU A 107 -11.36 -7.37 -4.57
CA LEU A 107 -10.46 -7.43 -5.72
C LEU A 107 -9.38 -8.50 -5.52
N LYS A 108 -8.81 -8.62 -4.32
CA LYS A 108 -7.81 -9.62 -3.96
C LYS A 108 -8.30 -11.07 -4.03
N LYS A 109 -9.60 -11.30 -3.85
CA LYS A 109 -10.19 -12.65 -3.98
C LYS A 109 -10.17 -13.18 -5.42
N GLN A 110 -9.95 -12.33 -6.41
CA GLN A 110 -9.79 -12.76 -7.80
C GLN A 110 -8.31 -13.03 -8.07
N THR A 111 -7.96 -14.31 -8.25
CA THR A 111 -6.58 -14.81 -8.34
C THR A 111 -5.76 -14.24 -9.50
N ALA A 112 -6.41 -13.64 -10.50
CA ALA A 112 -5.75 -13.02 -11.65
C ALA A 112 -5.26 -11.59 -11.38
N ASN A 113 -5.73 -10.94 -10.30
CA ASN A 113 -5.49 -9.52 -10.08
C ASN A 113 -4.34 -9.28 -9.10
N LEU A 114 -3.51 -8.29 -9.41
CA LEU A 114 -2.57 -7.66 -8.51
C LEU A 114 -3.26 -6.46 -7.86
N VAL A 115 -3.18 -6.30 -6.54
CA VAL A 115 -3.85 -5.19 -5.85
C VAL A 115 -2.85 -4.47 -4.97
N SER A 116 -2.37 -3.34 -5.48
CA SER A 116 -1.46 -2.46 -4.76
C SER A 116 -2.20 -1.24 -4.24
N TYR A 117 -1.94 -0.88 -2.99
CA TYR A 117 -2.66 0.18 -2.31
C TYR A 117 -1.83 0.93 -1.30
N PHE A 118 -2.22 2.17 -1.04
CA PHE A 118 -1.60 3.04 -0.04
C PHE A 118 -2.67 3.84 0.69
N PHE A 119 -2.51 3.99 2.01
CA PHE A 119 -3.38 4.82 2.83
C PHE A 119 -2.61 6.06 3.27
N CYS A 120 -2.92 7.22 2.68
CA CYS A 120 -2.44 8.47 3.24
C CYS A 120 -3.07 8.64 4.63
N GLN A 121 -2.26 8.91 5.64
CA GLN A 121 -2.74 9.13 6.99
C GLN A 121 -2.77 10.65 7.23
N GLY A 122 -3.80 11.19 7.87
CA GLY A 122 -3.86 12.62 8.26
C GLY A 122 -2.87 13.01 9.37
N THR A 123 -1.68 12.40 9.40
CA THR A 123 -0.60 12.78 10.29
C THR A 123 0.26 13.82 9.59
N THR A 124 0.69 14.87 10.30
CA THR A 124 1.59 15.90 9.76
C THR A 124 3.02 15.40 9.54
N ASP A 125 3.23 14.08 9.52
CA ASP A 125 4.55 13.48 9.29
C ASP A 125 4.80 13.40 7.78
N SER A 126 5.43 14.45 7.25
CA SER A 126 5.77 14.58 5.82
C SER A 126 6.65 13.44 5.30
N ARG A 127 7.20 12.58 6.16
CA ARG A 127 7.98 11.39 5.77
C ARG A 127 7.11 10.25 5.26
N ILE A 128 5.83 10.23 5.59
CA ILE A 128 4.91 9.12 5.25
C ILE A 128 3.70 9.56 4.41
N ASN A 129 3.43 10.87 4.29
CA ASN A 129 2.32 11.41 3.50
C ASN A 129 2.82 12.35 2.41
N ASN A 130 3.67 11.84 1.53
CA ASN A 130 4.13 12.56 0.35
C ASN A 130 4.09 11.65 -0.89
N ALA A 131 4.26 12.23 -2.07
CA ALA A 131 4.16 11.50 -3.32
C ALA A 131 5.20 10.36 -3.46
N MET A 132 6.40 10.54 -2.89
CA MET A 132 7.42 9.48 -2.85
C MET A 132 7.00 8.32 -1.94
N ALA A 133 6.37 8.59 -0.80
CA ALA A 133 5.88 7.56 0.11
C ALA A 133 4.78 6.71 -0.54
N VAL A 134 3.86 7.36 -1.27
CA VAL A 134 2.83 6.69 -2.07
C VAL A 134 3.48 5.78 -3.11
N LEU A 135 4.40 6.30 -3.94
CA LEU A 135 5.07 5.48 -4.96
C LEU A 135 5.84 4.30 -4.34
N ARG A 136 6.58 4.54 -3.26
CA ARG A 136 7.32 3.47 -2.56
C ARG A 136 6.40 2.38 -2.04
N GLY A 137 5.30 2.74 -1.40
CA GLY A 137 4.32 1.77 -0.90
C GLY A 137 3.65 0.98 -2.02
N LEU A 138 3.31 1.66 -3.13
CA LEU A 138 2.72 1.00 -4.30
C LEU A 138 3.70 0.02 -4.96
N ILE A 139 4.93 0.46 -5.24
CA ILE A 139 6.00 -0.38 -5.81
C ILE A 139 6.26 -1.57 -4.90
N TYR A 140 6.40 -1.33 -3.59
CA TYR A 140 6.66 -2.38 -2.59
C TYR A 140 5.62 -3.52 -2.67
N LEU A 141 4.33 -3.20 -2.72
CA LEU A 141 3.30 -4.24 -2.84
C LEU A 141 3.33 -4.95 -4.20
N LEU A 142 3.57 -4.23 -5.30
CA LEU A 142 3.60 -4.84 -6.64
C LEU A 142 4.70 -5.90 -6.73
N VAL A 143 5.91 -5.58 -6.26
CA VAL A 143 7.07 -6.48 -6.34
C VAL A 143 7.04 -7.60 -5.30
N GLU A 144 6.38 -7.38 -4.15
CA GLU A 144 6.12 -8.44 -3.15
C GLU A 144 5.06 -9.44 -3.63
N GLU A 145 4.04 -8.99 -4.35
CA GLU A 145 2.99 -9.88 -4.88
C GLU A 145 3.39 -10.55 -6.20
N GLN A 146 4.32 -9.94 -6.96
CA GLN A 146 4.85 -10.49 -8.20
C GLN A 146 6.38 -10.29 -8.29
N GLU A 147 7.12 -11.28 -7.79
CA GLU A 147 8.59 -11.25 -7.72
C GLU A 147 9.29 -11.03 -9.07
N LEU A 148 8.65 -11.40 -10.19
CA LEU A 148 9.15 -11.14 -11.55
C LEU A 148 9.38 -9.64 -11.85
N LEU A 149 8.77 -8.74 -11.07
CA LEU A 149 8.92 -7.29 -11.23
C LEU A 149 10.12 -6.71 -10.45
N ILE A 150 10.72 -7.48 -9.54
CA ILE A 150 11.88 -7.07 -8.73
C ILE A 150 13.05 -6.51 -9.56
N PRO A 151 13.39 -7.07 -10.76
CA PRO A 151 14.49 -6.55 -11.57
C PRO A 151 14.38 -5.06 -11.93
N HIS A 152 13.16 -4.52 -12.06
CA HIS A 152 12.94 -3.10 -12.34
C HIS A 152 13.47 -2.20 -11.23
N VAL A 153 13.30 -2.64 -9.98
CA VAL A 153 13.81 -1.92 -8.79
C VAL A 153 15.33 -2.14 -8.67
N GLN A 154 15.77 -3.40 -8.79
CA GLN A 154 17.18 -3.75 -8.62
C GLN A 154 18.09 -3.05 -9.61
N LYS A 155 17.67 -2.92 -10.87
CA LYS A 155 18.46 -2.24 -11.91
C LYS A 155 18.89 -0.84 -11.48
N LYS A 156 17.97 -0.03 -10.98
CA LYS A 156 18.25 1.34 -10.52
C LYS A 156 18.92 1.38 -9.15
N TYR A 157 18.53 0.46 -8.26
CA TYR A 157 19.10 0.38 -6.91
C TYR A 157 20.58 -0.03 -6.93
N ASN A 158 21.01 -0.90 -7.84
CA ASN A 158 22.42 -1.31 -7.93
C ASN A 158 23.35 -0.14 -8.31
N ASP A 159 22.85 0.83 -9.08
CA ASP A 159 23.63 2.00 -9.50
C ASP A 159 23.70 3.08 -8.40
N LEU A 160 22.61 3.27 -7.64
CA LEU A 160 22.45 4.41 -6.73
C LEU A 160 22.53 4.05 -5.24
N GLY A 161 22.24 2.80 -4.89
CA GLY A 161 22.04 2.32 -3.52
C GLY A 161 20.90 3.06 -2.82
N ASN A 162 21.03 3.29 -1.52
CA ASN A 162 20.02 3.98 -0.69
C ASN A 162 19.76 5.43 -1.12
N ARG A 163 20.71 6.05 -1.85
CA ARG A 163 20.52 7.40 -2.41
C ARG A 163 19.33 7.47 -3.37
N LEU A 164 18.92 6.33 -3.95
CA LEU A 164 17.70 6.23 -4.75
C LEU A 164 16.46 6.74 -4.00
N LEU A 165 16.44 6.64 -2.67
CA LEU A 165 15.28 6.89 -1.82
C LEU A 165 15.40 8.17 -0.95
N GLU A 166 16.56 8.85 -1.01
CA GLU A 166 16.90 9.98 -0.13
C GLU A 166 17.36 11.23 -0.90
N ASP A 167 17.52 11.16 -2.22
CA ASP A 167 18.02 12.26 -3.06
C ASP A 167 16.88 13.17 -3.57
N VAL A 168 17.22 14.40 -3.95
CA VAL A 168 16.30 15.36 -4.60
C VAL A 168 15.68 14.76 -5.86
N ASN A 169 16.42 13.88 -6.55
CA ASN A 169 15.95 13.20 -7.76
C ASN A 169 15.18 11.90 -7.48
N SER A 170 14.98 11.50 -6.23
CA SER A 170 14.29 10.25 -5.87
C SER A 170 12.89 10.16 -6.47
N TRP A 171 12.16 11.28 -6.58
CA TRP A 171 10.87 11.32 -7.26
C TRP A 171 10.96 10.83 -8.71
N TRP A 172 11.94 11.31 -9.47
CA TRP A 172 12.12 10.94 -10.87
C TRP A 172 12.48 9.47 -11.02
N VAL A 173 13.38 8.97 -10.17
CA VAL A 173 13.81 7.56 -10.20
C VAL A 173 12.65 6.63 -9.81
N LEU A 174 11.90 6.95 -8.75
CA LEU A 174 10.72 6.17 -8.34
C LEU A 174 9.63 6.20 -9.41
N SER A 175 9.37 7.36 -10.02
CA SER A 175 8.43 7.49 -11.13
C SER A 175 8.83 6.64 -12.34
N GLU A 176 10.13 6.61 -12.66
CA GLU A 176 10.66 5.78 -13.75
C GLU A 176 10.52 4.28 -13.43
N ILE A 177 10.88 3.85 -12.22
CA ILE A 177 10.69 2.45 -11.78
C ILE A 177 9.22 2.06 -11.87
N PHE A 178 8.32 2.89 -11.33
CA PHE A 178 6.90 2.63 -11.34
C PHE A 178 6.36 2.52 -12.77
N THR A 179 6.77 3.44 -13.65
CA THR A 179 6.39 3.42 -15.07
C THR A 179 6.88 2.14 -15.77
N ASN A 180 8.13 1.75 -15.53
CA ASN A 180 8.69 0.52 -16.11
C ASN A 180 7.95 -0.74 -15.63
N ILE A 181 7.56 -0.78 -14.35
CA ILE A 181 6.72 -1.86 -13.81
C ILE A 181 5.36 -1.89 -14.52
N LEU A 182 4.70 -0.74 -14.65
CA LEU A 182 3.38 -0.63 -15.30
C LEU A 182 3.41 -0.95 -16.81
N GLN A 183 4.57 -0.85 -17.44
CA GLN A 183 4.78 -1.19 -18.85
C GLN A 183 5.33 -2.61 -19.05
N ASP A 184 5.58 -3.37 -17.97
CA ASP A 184 6.06 -4.75 -18.10
C ASP A 184 4.99 -5.64 -18.76
N PRO A 185 5.30 -6.33 -19.87
CA PRO A 185 4.33 -7.16 -20.57
C PRO A 185 3.83 -8.37 -19.76
N ASN A 186 4.54 -8.72 -18.68
CA ASN A 186 4.17 -9.79 -17.76
C ASN A 186 3.41 -9.28 -16.53
N LEU A 187 3.15 -7.97 -16.43
CA LEU A 187 2.35 -7.41 -15.35
C LEU A 187 0.93 -7.98 -15.43
N LYS A 188 0.48 -8.61 -14.34
CA LYS A 188 -0.92 -9.05 -14.21
C LYS A 188 -1.87 -7.87 -14.21
N SER A 189 -3.15 -8.11 -14.48
CA SER A 189 -4.18 -7.07 -14.33
C SER A 189 -4.08 -6.45 -12.93
N THR A 190 -3.85 -5.14 -12.88
CA THR A 190 -3.41 -4.45 -11.65
C THR A 190 -4.41 -3.37 -11.27
N PHE A 191 -4.82 -3.39 -10.00
CA PHE A 191 -5.59 -2.31 -9.38
C PHE A 191 -4.68 -1.51 -8.45
N LEU A 192 -4.67 -0.20 -8.64
CA LEU A 192 -3.97 0.76 -7.79
C LEU A 192 -5.00 1.55 -6.98
N ILE A 193 -4.90 1.52 -5.65
CA ILE A 193 -5.87 2.16 -4.76
C ILE A 193 -5.16 3.09 -3.79
N ILE A 194 -5.52 4.37 -3.79
CA ILE A 194 -4.96 5.36 -2.87
C ILE A 194 -6.11 5.97 -2.08
N ASP A 195 -6.09 5.80 -0.75
CA ASP A 195 -7.04 6.45 0.16
C ASP A 195 -6.50 7.80 0.64
N LEU A 196 -7.40 8.77 0.81
CA LEU A 196 -7.11 10.10 1.34
C LEU A 196 -5.96 10.82 0.59
N LEU A 197 -5.98 10.76 -0.74
CA LEU A 197 -4.96 11.39 -1.58
C LEU A 197 -4.83 12.90 -1.30
N ASP A 198 -5.90 13.55 -0.85
CA ASP A 198 -5.94 14.96 -0.43
C ASP A 198 -5.09 15.28 0.81
N GLU A 199 -4.74 14.29 1.62
CA GLU A 199 -3.84 14.44 2.77
C GLU A 199 -2.35 14.31 2.39
N CYS A 200 -2.06 14.04 1.11
CA CYS A 200 -0.70 13.99 0.60
C CYS A 200 -0.12 15.40 0.51
N VAL A 201 0.96 15.64 1.25
CA VAL A 201 1.65 16.94 1.22
C VAL A 201 2.37 17.06 -0.12
N THR A 202 2.09 18.15 -0.84
CA THR A 202 2.88 18.53 -2.00
C THR A 202 4.15 19.20 -1.50
N ASP A 203 5.31 18.57 -1.72
CA ASP A 203 6.58 19.27 -1.69
C ASP A 203 6.61 20.22 -2.91
N LEU A 204 5.98 21.39 -2.78
CA LEU A 204 6.07 22.51 -3.71
C LEU A 204 7.02 23.56 -3.16
#